data_AF-A0A964XQ47-F1
#
_entry.id   AF-A0A964XQ47-F1
#
_cell.length_a   1.000
_cell.length_b   1.000
_cell.length_c   1.000
_cell.angle_alpha   90.00
_cell.angle_beta   90.00
_cell.angle_gamma   90.00
#
_symmetry.space_group_name_H-M   'P 1'
#
loop_
_entity.id
_entity.type
_entity.pdbx_description
1 polymer ?
#
loop_
_entity_poly.entity_id
_entity_poly.type
_entity_poly.pdbx_seq_one_letter_code
_entity_poly.pdbx_strand_id
1 'polypeptide(L)' 'MKSKQVRDLGRGLVLGRKPGQQISIGSDVVVTVIAARGDYVRLHLSAPRDVSILRTELVDERQNGGVQ' A
#
# COMPACT_ATOMS: atom_id res chain seq x y z
N MET A 1 -19.77 -17.61 -7.32
CA MET A 1 -19.13 -16.45 -6.66
C MET A 1 -17.90 -16.08 -7.47
N LYS A 2 -18.02 -15.11 -8.39
CA LYS A 2 -17.01 -14.84 -9.43
C LYS A 2 -15.77 -14.19 -8.80
N SER A 3 -14.69 -14.95 -8.77
CA SER A 3 -13.33 -14.50 -8.43
C SER A 3 -13.00 -13.26 -9.24
N LYS A 4 -12.91 -12.11 -8.55
CA LYS A 4 -12.64 -10.81 -9.16
C LYS A 4 -11.22 -10.90 -9.75
N GLN A 5 -11.15 -11.00 -11.07
CA GLN A 5 -9.91 -11.19 -11.80
C GLN A 5 -8.89 -10.13 -11.43
N VAL A 6 -7.81 -10.60 -10.84
CA VAL A 6 -6.52 -9.94 -10.82
C VAL A 6 -6.03 -9.89 -12.25
N ARG A 7 -5.92 -8.69 -12.83
CA ARG A 7 -5.23 -8.51 -14.12
C ARG A 7 -3.76 -8.31 -13.82
N ASP A 8 -2.92 -9.26 -14.23
CA ASP A 8 -1.47 -9.13 -14.21
C ASP A 8 -1.05 -8.19 -15.36
N LEU A 9 -0.56 -7.01 -14.99
CA LEU A 9 -0.06 -5.97 -15.88
C LEU A 9 1.45 -5.82 -15.65
N GLY A 10 2.24 -6.89 -15.81
CA GLY A 10 3.71 -6.83 -15.64
C GLY A 10 4.13 -6.43 -14.22
N ARG A 11 4.29 -7.42 -13.32
CA ARG A 11 4.60 -7.23 -11.88
C ARG A 11 3.69 -6.20 -11.16
N GLY A 12 2.48 -5.99 -11.64
CA GLY A 12 1.46 -5.15 -11.01
C GLY A 12 0.23 -5.97 -10.65
N LEU A 13 -0.19 -5.89 -9.38
CA LEU A 13 -1.36 -6.62 -8.87
C LEU A 13 -2.50 -5.64 -8.58
N VAL A 14 -3.57 -5.68 -9.37
CA VAL A 14 -4.75 -4.83 -9.13
C VAL A 14 -5.80 -5.59 -8.33
N LEU A 15 -6.09 -5.10 -7.12
CA LEU A 15 -7.09 -5.68 -6.22
C LEU A 15 -8.16 -4.67 -5.83
N GLY A 16 -9.43 -5.06 -5.95
CA GLY A 16 -10.52 -4.33 -5.29
C GLY A 16 -10.71 -4.81 -3.85
N ARG A 17 -10.68 -3.91 -2.87
CA ARG A 17 -10.89 -4.19 -1.44
C ARG A 17 -12.00 -3.30 -0.85
N LYS A 18 -12.83 -3.87 0.03
CA LYS A 18 -13.82 -3.16 0.85
C LYS A 18 -13.20 -2.75 2.21
N PRO A 19 -13.77 -1.77 2.92
CA PRO A 19 -13.42 -1.53 4.33
C PRO A 19 -13.43 -2.81 5.16
N GLY A 20 -12.43 -2.99 6.01
CA GLY A 20 -12.18 -4.19 6.81
C GLY A 20 -11.40 -5.29 6.08
N GLN A 21 -11.23 -5.21 4.76
CA GLN A 21 -10.44 -6.20 4.02
C GLN A 21 -8.95 -5.85 3.99
N GLN A 22 -8.13 -6.90 3.88
CA GLN A 22 -6.68 -6.83 3.96
C GLN A 22 -5.99 -7.32 2.69
N ILE A 23 -4.74 -6.90 2.53
CA ILE A 23 -3.77 -7.34 1.53
C ILE A 23 -2.48 -7.64 2.29
N SER A 24 -1.98 -8.86 2.17
CA SER A 24 -0.67 -9.25 2.71
C SER A 24 0.39 -9.14 1.63
N ILE A 25 1.56 -8.60 1.97
CA ILE A 25 2.73 -8.47 1.11
C ILE A 25 3.90 -9.17 1.80
N GLY A 26 4.44 -10.22 1.17
CA GLY A 26 5.41 -11.10 1.81
C GLY A 26 4.86 -11.74 3.08
N SER A 27 5.70 -11.93 4.09
CA SER A 27 5.35 -12.52 5.39
C SER A 27 4.88 -11.51 6.42
N ASP A 28 5.36 -10.26 6.36
CA ASP A 28 5.33 -9.36 7.52
C ASP A 28 4.63 -8.02 7.29
N VAL A 29 4.19 -7.74 6.05
CA VAL A 29 3.51 -6.48 5.73
C VAL A 29 2.03 -6.72 5.48
N VAL A 30 1.17 -5.97 6.16
CA VAL A 30 -0.29 -6.03 6.00
C VAL A 30 -0.83 -4.63 5.73
N VAL A 31 -1.57 -4.50 4.63
CA VAL A 31 -2.34 -3.31 4.27
C VAL A 31 -3.82 -3.56 4.54
N THR A 32 -4.42 -2.76 5.41
CA THR A 32 -5.86 -2.84 5.73
C THR A 32 -6.58 -1.62 5.18
N VAL A 33 -7.67 -1.85 4.43
CA VAL A 33 -8.59 -0.76 4.06
C VAL A 33 -9.48 -0.44 5.24
N ILE A 34 -9.31 0.74 5.84
CA ILE A 34 -10.11 1.17 7.00
C ILE A 34 -11.41 1.82 6.54
N ALA A 35 -11.34 2.68 5.52
CA ALA A 35 -12.50 3.35 4.94
C ALA A 35 -12.20 3.79 3.51
N ALA A 36 -13.26 3.92 2.70
CA ALA A 36 -13.21 4.55 1.38
C ALA A 36 -14.39 5.53 1.28
N ARG A 37 -14.11 6.79 0.94
CA ARG A 37 -15.11 7.84 0.76
C ARG A 37 -14.71 8.70 -0.45
N GLY A 38 -15.52 8.68 -1.51
CA GLY A 38 -15.17 9.33 -2.78
C GLY A 38 -13.81 8.84 -3.26
N ASP A 39 -12.92 9.80 -3.54
CA ASP A 39 -11.56 9.53 -4.04
C ASP A 39 -10.54 9.31 -2.91
N TYR A 40 -10.97 9.40 -1.65
CA TYR A 40 -10.10 9.24 -0.48
C TYR A 40 -10.24 7.85 0.15
N VAL A 41 -9.10 7.20 0.37
CA VAL A 41 -9.02 5.91 1.05
C VAL A 41 -8.15 6.04 2.30
N ARG A 42 -8.65 5.54 3.43
CA ARG A 42 -7.87 5.42 4.66
C ARG A 42 -7.28 4.01 4.73
N LEU A 43 -5.95 3.94 4.74
CA LEU A 43 -5.20 2.70 4.84
C LEU A 43 -4.49 2.63 6.19
N HIS A 44 -4.49 1.44 6.80
CA HIS A 44 -3.59 1.11 7.90
C HIS A 44 -2.50 0.18 7.35
N LEU A 45 -1.25 0.53 7.62
CA LEU A 45 -0.07 -0.20 7.16
C LEU A 45 0.64 -0.75 8.40
N SER A 46 0.71 -2.07 8.51
CA SER A 46 1.44 -2.77 9.57
C SER A 46 2.66 -3.41 8.95
N ALA A 47 3.83 -3.10 9.48
CA ALA A 47 5.10 -3.68 9.08
C ALA A 47 6.08 -3.69 10.27
N PRO A 48 7.13 -4.53 10.24
CA PRO A 48 8.25 -4.48 11.17
C PRO A 48 8.97 -3.11 11.19
N ARG A 49 9.72 -2.83 12.25
CA ARG A 49 10.38 -1.52 12.46
C ARG A 49 11.46 -1.19 11.43
N ASP A 50 12.10 -2.21 10.87
CA ASP A 50 13.12 -2.11 9.84
C ASP A 50 12.52 -1.77 8.46
N VAL A 51 11.21 -1.95 8.27
CA VAL A 51 10.50 -1.59 7.04
C VAL A 51 9.98 -0.16 7.15
N SER A 52 10.63 0.76 6.43
CA SER A 52 10.20 2.15 6.35
C SER A 52 8.92 2.29 5.52
N ILE A 53 7.90 2.94 6.08
CA ILE A 53 6.66 3.28 5.38
C ILE A 53 6.64 4.79 5.17
N LEU A 54 6.72 5.21 3.91
CA LEU A 54 6.72 6.62 3.52
C LEU A 54 5.66 6.85 2.45
N ARG A 55 5.11 8.06 2.43
CA ARG A 55 4.31 8.54 1.30
C ARG A 55 5.28 8.96 0.20
N THR A 56 4.99 8.61 -1.04
CA THR A 56 5.92 8.79 -2.17
C THR A 56 6.39 10.23 -2.30
N GLU A 57 5.51 11.19 -2.07
CA GLU A 57 5.83 12.62 -2.15
C GLU A 57 6.89 13.08 -1.12
N LEU A 58 7.14 12.31 -0.07
CA LEU A 58 8.13 12.61 0.97
C LEU A 58 9.49 11.92 0.72
N VAL A 59 9.60 11.09 -0.31
CA VAL A 59 10.83 10.35 -0.62
C VAL A 59 11.85 11.23 -1.32
N ASP A 60 11.41 12.10 -2.24
CA ASP A 60 12.25 13.00 -3.02
C ASP A 60 13.02 14.01 -2.15
N GLU A 61 12.45 14.42 -1.02
CA GLU A 61 13.09 15.38 -0.11
C GLU A 61 14.31 14.80 0.62
N ARG A 62 14.36 13.47 0.83
CA ARG A 62 15.48 12.82 1.54
C ARG A 62 16.60 12.36 0.63
N GLN A 63 16.31 12.04 -0.63
CA GLN A 63 17.36 11.61 -1.56
C GLN A 63 18.17 12.76 -2.15
N ASN A 64 17.65 13.99 -2.10
CA ASN A 64 18.35 15.18 -2.60
C ASN A 64 19.12 15.98 -1.52
N GLY A 65 19.16 15.48 -0.27
CA GLY A 65 19.77 16.14 0.89
C GLY A 65 21.13 15.56 1.31
N GLY A 66 21.92 15.05 0.37
CA GLY A 66 23.33 14.73 0.63
C GLY A 66 24.16 16.01 0.73
N VAL A 67 24.54 16.37 1.96
CA VAL A 67 25.68 17.22 2.35
C VAL A 67 26.00 18.42 1.43
N GLN A 68 25.70 19.62 1.92
CA GLN A 68 26.65 20.74 1.88
C GLN A 68 26.86 21.25 3.30
#